data_AF-X1N698-F1
#
_entry.id   AF-X1N698-F1
#
_cell.length_a   1.000
_cell.length_b   1.000
_cell.length_c   1.000
_cell.angle_alpha   90.00
_cell.angle_beta   90.00
_cell.angle_gamma   90.00
#
_symmetry.space_group_name_H-M   'P 1'
#
loop_
_entity.id
_entity.type
_entity.pdbx_description
1 polymer ?
#
loop_
_entity_poly.entity_id
_entity_poly.type
_entity_poly.pdbx_seq_one_letter_code
_entity_poly.pdbx_strand_id
1 'polypeptide(L)'
;MLIEILIFLILGILFGTFTGLIPGIHINLVGVFLISLAASFLSFLNPIYFVVFITSMAITHTFVDFIPSIFLGCPDTDTELSILPGQSIYFLETKIQN
;
A
#
# COMPACT_ATOMS: atom_id res chain seq x y z
N MET A 1 1.26 -27.57 -3.06
CA MET A 1 0.43 -26.61 -2.28
C MET A 1 1.26 -25.53 -1.59
N LEU A 2 2.25 -25.89 -0.75
CA LEU A 2 3.04 -24.87 -0.01
C LEU A 2 3.93 -24.02 -0.92
N ILE A 3 4.52 -24.64 -1.95
CA ILE A 3 5.43 -23.95 -2.87
C ILE A 3 4.67 -22.94 -3.74
N GLU A 4 3.46 -23.26 -4.22
CA GLU A 4 2.64 -22.32 -4.98
C GLU A 4 2.25 -21.13 -4.09
N ILE A 5 1.86 -21.36 -2.84
CA ILE A 5 1.55 -20.29 -1.88
C ILE A 5 2.74 -19.34 -1.72
N LEU A 6 3.96 -19.88 -1.55
CA LEU A 6 5.17 -19.06 -1.45
C LEU A 6 5.44 -18.26 -2.72
N ILE A 7 5.23 -18.85 -3.90
CA ILE A 7 5.38 -18.17 -5.19
C ILE A 7 4.39 -17.01 -5.31
N PHE A 8 3.11 -17.25 -5.04
CA PHE A 8 2.08 -16.21 -5.08
C PHE A 8 2.32 -15.12 -4.02
N LEU A 9 2.84 -15.47 -2.86
CA LEU A 9 3.21 -14.51 -1.82
C LEU A 9 4.37 -13.62 -2.28
N ILE A 10 5.43 -14.19 -2.85
CA ILE A 10 6.58 -13.42 -3.36
C ILE A 10 6.15 -12.52 -4.53
N LEU A 11 5.30 -13.03 -5.43
CA LEU A 11 4.73 -12.22 -6.51
C LEU A 11 3.91 -11.06 -5.96
N GLY A 12 3.03 -11.31 -4.98
CA GLY A 12 2.24 -10.26 -4.35
C GLY A 12 3.11 -9.17 -3.74
N ILE A 13 4.18 -9.56 -3.03
CA ILE A 13 5.18 -8.63 -2.48
C ILE A 13 5.79 -7.77 -3.60
N LEU A 14 6.28 -8.38 -4.68
CA LEU A 14 6.92 -7.68 -5.80
C LEU A 14 5.97 -6.67 -6.45
N PHE A 15 4.76 -7.11 -6.82
CA PHE A 15 3.77 -6.20 -7.43
C PHE A 15 3.33 -5.09 -6.48
N GLY A 16 3.20 -5.38 -5.19
CA GLY A 16 2.87 -4.35 -4.20
C GLY A 16 4.00 -3.34 -4.01
N THR A 17 5.28 -3.76 -4.03
CA THR A 17 6.40 -2.82 -4.03
C THR A 17 6.43 -1.93 -5.27
N PHE A 18 6.18 -2.48 -6.46
CA PHE A 18 6.15 -1.65 -7.67
C PHE A 18 4.99 -0.65 -7.68
N THR A 19 3.81 -1.09 -7.23
CA THR A 19 2.62 -0.21 -7.22
C THR A 19 2.69 0.84 -6.12
N GLY A 20 3.24 0.54 -4.95
CA GLY A 20 3.41 1.51 -3.86
C GLY A 20 4.56 2.50 -4.07
N LEU A 21 5.55 2.19 -4.92
CA LEU A 21 6.62 3.16 -5.24
C LEU A 21 6.17 4.25 -6.23
N ILE A 22 5.06 4.05 -6.93
CA ILE A 22 4.54 5.01 -7.92
C ILE A 22 3.56 5.94 -7.19
N PRO A 23 3.97 7.19 -6.88
CA PRO A 23 3.07 8.13 -6.23
C PRO A 23 1.85 8.43 -7.12
N GLY A 24 0.66 8.47 -6.52
CA GLY A 24 -0.60 8.79 -7.19
C GLY A 24 -1.43 7.59 -7.68
N ILE A 25 -0.98 6.35 -7.44
CA ILE A 25 -1.82 5.16 -7.61
C ILE A 25 -2.54 4.88 -6.29
N HIS A 26 -3.81 5.26 -6.18
CA HIS A 26 -4.60 4.93 -4.99
C HIS A 26 -4.84 3.42 -4.85
N ILE A 27 -4.74 2.95 -3.60
CA ILE A 27 -5.04 1.57 -3.17
C ILE A 27 -6.41 1.08 -3.68
N ASN A 28 -7.40 1.99 -3.79
CA ASN A 28 -8.75 1.66 -4.25
C ASN A 28 -8.78 1.21 -5.73
N LEU A 29 -7.95 1.81 -6.58
CA LEU A 29 -7.90 1.47 -8.00
C LEU A 29 -7.19 0.13 -8.23
N VAL A 30 -6.15 -0.13 -7.43
CA VAL A 30 -5.45 -1.42 -7.38
C VAL A 30 -6.38 -2.53 -6.89
N GLY A 31 -7.17 -2.27 -5.84
CA GLY A 31 -8.13 -3.22 -5.29
C GLY A 31 -9.20 -3.63 -6.30
N VAL A 32 -9.82 -2.67 -7.00
CA VAL A 32 -10.82 -2.96 -8.04
C VAL A 32 -10.22 -3.77 -9.20
N PHE A 33 -9.02 -3.42 -9.64
CA PHE A 33 -8.32 -4.16 -10.70
C PHE A 33 -8.05 -5.61 -10.31
N LEU A 34 -7.56 -5.84 -9.08
CA LEU A 34 -7.29 -7.19 -8.57
C LEU A 34 -8.55 -8.03 -8.43
N ILE A 35 -9.64 -7.46 -7.92
CA ILE A 35 -10.91 -8.17 -7.76
C ILE A 35 -11.48 -8.56 -9.13
N SER A 36 -11.39 -7.66 -10.12
CA SER A 36 -11.79 -7.95 -11.50
C SER A 36 -10.96 -9.08 -12.10
N LEU A 37 -9.64 -9.06 -11.89
CA LEU A 37 -8.74 -10.10 -12.36
C LEU A 37 -9.01 -11.45 -11.67
N ALA A 38 -9.24 -11.44 -10.36
CA ALA A 38 -9.60 -12.63 -9.59
C ALA A 38 -10.93 -13.24 -10.06
N ALA A 39 -11.93 -12.42 -10.37
CA ALA A 39 -13.22 -12.88 -10.90
C ALA A 39 -13.06 -13.59 -12.25
N SER A 40 -12.12 -13.15 -13.10
CA SER A 40 -11.88 -13.79 -14.40
C SER A 40 -11.11 -15.11 -14.32
N PHE A 41 -10.30 -15.31 -13.27
CA PHE A 41 -9.45 -16.49 -13.11
C PHE A 41 -9.94 -17.48 -12.04
N LEU A 42 -11.04 -17.17 -11.34
CA LEU A 42 -11.60 -18.00 -10.27
C LEU A 42 -12.00 -19.42 -10.73
N SER A 43 -12.23 -19.60 -12.04
CA SER A 43 -12.59 -20.88 -12.65
C SER A 43 -11.41 -21.83 -12.85
N PHE A 44 -10.17 -21.35 -12.82
CA PHE A 44 -8.97 -22.14 -13.19
C PHE A 44 -8.02 -22.41 -12.02
N LEU A 45 -8.09 -21.63 -10.95
CA LEU A 45 -7.13 -21.68 -9.84
C LEU A 45 -7.82 -21.81 -8.49
N ASN A 46 -7.12 -22.39 -7.52
CA ASN A 46 -7.62 -22.48 -6.16
C ASN A 46 -7.76 -21.06 -5.54
N PRO A 47 -8.93 -20.71 -4.97
CA PRO A 47 -9.18 -19.37 -4.41
C PRO A 47 -8.15 -18.93 -3.37
N ILE A 48 -7.56 -19.88 -2.64
CA ILE A 48 -6.56 -19.62 -1.60
C ILE A 48 -5.34 -18.88 -2.17
N TYR A 49 -4.91 -19.19 -3.38
CA TYR A 49 -3.75 -18.54 -3.99
C TYR A 49 -4.01 -17.08 -4.30
N PHE A 50 -5.23 -16.74 -4.75
CA PHE A 50 -5.65 -15.36 -4.97
C PHE A 50 -5.73 -14.57 -3.66
N VAL A 51 -6.27 -15.17 -2.61
CA VAL A 51 -6.33 -14.51 -1.29
C VAL A 51 -4.93 -14.19 -0.78
N VAL A 52 -4.00 -15.13 -0.86
CA VAL A 52 -2.60 -14.90 -0.44
C VAL A 52 -1.94 -13.81 -1.30
N PHE A 53 -2.14 -13.83 -2.61
CA PHE A 53 -1.60 -12.82 -3.51
C PHE A 53 -2.15 -11.42 -3.23
N ILE A 54 -3.48 -11.28 -3.11
CA ILE A 54 -4.15 -9.99 -2.87
C ILE A 54 -3.77 -9.43 -1.50
N THR A 55 -3.76 -10.27 -0.46
CA THR A 55 -3.41 -9.83 0.90
C THR A 55 -1.96 -9.39 1.01
N SER A 56 -1.02 -10.21 0.51
CA SER A 56 0.41 -9.84 0.52
C SER A 56 0.67 -8.57 -0.28
N MET A 57 0.04 -8.41 -1.44
CA MET A 57 0.20 -7.23 -2.28
C MET A 57 -0.41 -5.96 -1.67
N ALA A 58 -1.62 -6.03 -1.12
CA ALA A 58 -2.26 -4.88 -0.48
C ALA A 58 -1.45 -4.38 0.73
N ILE A 59 -0.91 -5.32 1.53
CA ILE A 59 -0.03 -4.99 2.65
C ILE A 59 1.23 -4.30 2.14
N THR A 60 1.96 -4.88 1.18
CA THR A 60 3.21 -4.26 0.71
C THR A 60 2.99 -2.94 0.00
N HIS A 61 1.93 -2.80 -0.79
CA HIS A 61 1.56 -1.53 -1.41
C HIS A 61 1.38 -0.43 -0.36
N THR A 62 0.51 -0.64 0.65
CA THR A 62 0.24 0.38 1.68
C THR A 62 1.50 0.77 2.44
N PHE A 63 2.35 -0.18 2.82
CA PHE A 63 3.61 0.11 3.49
C PHE A 63 4.61 0.88 2.61
N VAL A 64 4.68 0.55 1.33
CA VAL A 64 5.65 1.17 0.41
C VAL A 64 5.18 2.53 -0.06
N ASP A 65 3.88 2.77 -0.17
CA ASP A 65 3.25 4.05 -0.51
C ASP A 65 3.50 5.14 0.55
N PHE A 66 3.78 4.75 1.80
CA PHE A 66 4.30 5.67 2.81
C PHE A 66 5.70 6.23 2.49
N ILE A 67 6.54 5.50 1.74
CA ILE A 67 7.92 5.91 1.46
C ILE A 67 7.98 7.14 0.53
N PRO A 68 7.37 7.13 -0.68
CA PRO A 68 7.37 8.30 -1.55
C PRO A 68 6.57 9.45 -0.96
N SER A 69 5.48 9.21 -0.22
CA SER A 69 4.69 10.27 0.41
C SER A 69 5.48 11.02 1.51
N ILE A 70 6.26 10.31 2.33
CA ILE A 70 7.19 10.93 3.29
C ILE A 70 8.29 11.71 2.57
N PHE A 71 8.88 11.14 1.50
CA PHE A 71 10.03 11.75 0.81
C PHE A 71 9.65 12.96 -0.05
N LEU A 72 8.45 12.97 -0.63
CA LEU A 72 7.93 14.08 -1.45
C LEU A 72 7.19 15.13 -0.63
N GLY A 73 6.89 14.86 0.65
CA GLY A 73 6.21 15.82 1.54
C GLY A 73 4.80 16.21 1.08
N CYS A 74 4.23 15.44 0.16
CA CYS A 74 2.86 15.57 -0.33
C CYS A 74 2.09 14.35 0.15
N PRO A 75 1.62 14.35 1.40
CA PRO A 75 0.78 13.27 1.88
C PRO A 75 -0.53 13.20 1.09
N ASP A 76 -0.96 11.99 0.80
CA ASP A 76 -2.33 11.77 0.35
C ASP A 76 -3.30 12.29 1.41
N THR A 77 -4.45 12.80 0.96
CA THR A 77 -5.48 13.47 1.79
C THR A 77 -5.91 12.65 3.03
N ASP A 78 -5.70 11.33 3.00
CA ASP A 78 -6.06 10.39 4.07
C ASP A 78 -4.97 10.26 5.16
N THR A 79 -3.74 10.72 4.90
CA THR A 79 -2.59 10.67 5.84
C THR A 79 -2.14 12.04 6.36
N GLU A 80 -2.77 13.13 5.90
CA GLU A 80 -2.49 14.51 6.33
C GLU A 80 -2.48 14.67 7.87
N LEU A 81 -3.40 14.00 8.58
CA LEU A 81 -3.53 14.09 10.03
C LEU A 81 -2.46 13.30 10.81
N SER A 82 -1.80 12.30 10.21
CA SER A 82 -0.73 11.53 10.87
C SER A 82 0.64 12.20 10.81
N ILE A 83 0.81 13.23 9.97
CA ILE A 83 2.04 14.03 9.86
C ILE A 83 1.99 15.27 10.78
N LEU A 84 0.79 15.61 11.27
CA LEU A 84 0.55 16.73 12.18
C LEU A 84 1.04 16.61 13.64
N PRO A 85 1.52 15.46 14.20
CA PRO A 85 2.16 15.51 15.51
C PRO A 85 3.64 15.97 15.42
N GLY A 86 4.28 15.95 14.24
CA GLY A 86 5.67 16.40 14.09
C GLY A 86 5.81 17.92 13.92
N GLN A 87 4.98 18.53 13.08
CA GLN A 87 5.06 19.98 12.79
C GLN A 87 4.48 20.86 13.89
N SER A 88 3.51 20.36 14.67
CA SER A 88 2.90 21.12 15.77
C SER A 88 3.89 21.35 16.92
N ILE A 89 4.82 20.44 17.18
CA ILE A 89 5.83 20.59 18.25
C ILE A 89 6.77 21.77 17.93
N TYR A 90 7.26 21.86 16.68
CA TYR A 90 8.14 22.95 16.26
C TYR A 90 7.44 24.33 16.27
N PHE A 91 6.15 24.36 15.95
CA PHE A 91 5.34 25.59 15.94
C PHE A 91 4.96 26.06 17.36
N LEU A 92 4.89 25.15 18.33
CA LEU A 92 4.66 25.50 19.73
C LEU A 92 5.93 26.03 20.42
N GLU A 93 7.12 25.47 20.12
CA GLU A 93 8.38 26.01 20.65
C GLU A 93 8.66 27.45 20.20
N THR A 94 8.32 27.80 18.95
CA THR A 94 8.48 29.17 18.43
C THR A 94 7.48 30.18 19.01
N LYS A 95 6.36 29.73 19.58
CA LYS A 95 5.38 30.59 20.26
C LYS A 95 5.67 30.81 21.75
N ILE A 96 6.55 30.02 22.36
CA ILE A 96 6.93 30.17 23.78
C ILE A 96 8.13 31.13 23.93
N GLN A 97 8.85 31.43 22.84
CA GLN A 97 10.00 32.35 22.85
C GLN A 97 9.69 33.79 22.40
N ASN A 98 8.45 34.12 22.02
CA ASN A 98 7.97 35.48 21.69
C ASN A 98 6.81 35.88 22.59
#